data_AF-A0A109D9Q5-F1
#
_entry.id   AF-A0A109D9Q5-F1
#
_cell.length_a   1.000
_cell.length_b   1.000
_cell.length_c   1.000
_cell.angle_alpha   90.00
_cell.angle_beta   90.00
_cell.angle_gamma   90.00
#
_symmetry.space_group_name_H-M   'P 1'
#
loop_
_entity.id
_entity.type
_entity.pdbx_description
1 polymer ?
#
loop_
_entity_poly.entity_id
_entity_poly.type
_entity_poly.pdbx_seq_one_letter_code
_entity_poly.pdbx_strand_id
1 'polypeptide(L)'
;MKKLLLMVLFTSTILGCASEQYFVGHGAEALVYKEHHSFDFTMKNRAETGKQLNELIQDIESMDKEATYIVDYKSNRSKQMLQAIFDQYPSHVIAPQRVLYRSAQLLPSDLKIQVTLTRLKTQECTPAQIHVRLRQPDCFAESMRLKQVAYKSRLVGEQ
;
A
#
# COMPACT_ATOMS: atom_id res chain seq x y z
N MET A 1 66.76 -16.44 2.60
CA MET A 1 65.83 -15.31 2.85
C MET A 1 64.88 -15.02 1.69
N LYS A 2 65.32 -14.97 0.41
CA LYS A 2 64.44 -14.75 -0.76
C LYS A 2 63.23 -15.72 -0.88
N LYS A 3 63.42 -17.01 -0.56
CA LYS A 3 62.33 -18.02 -0.64
C LYS A 3 61.24 -17.82 0.43
N LEU A 4 61.59 -17.28 1.61
CA LEU A 4 60.65 -17.02 2.68
C LEU A 4 59.77 -15.80 2.35
N LEU A 5 60.38 -14.77 1.76
CA LEU A 5 59.68 -13.56 1.31
C LEU A 5 58.65 -13.87 0.21
N LEU A 6 59.00 -14.79 -0.70
CA LEU A 6 58.10 -15.22 -1.78
C LEU A 6 56.90 -16.02 -1.24
N MET A 7 57.10 -16.81 -0.19
CA MET A 7 56.05 -17.60 0.45
C MET A 7 55.05 -16.70 1.22
N VAL A 8 55.55 -15.65 1.88
CA VAL A 8 54.71 -14.63 2.54
C VAL A 8 53.91 -13.82 1.52
N LEU A 9 54.49 -13.52 0.35
CA LEU A 9 53.78 -12.82 -0.72
C LEU A 9 52.64 -13.68 -1.29
N PHE A 10 52.88 -14.98 -1.50
CA PHE A 10 51.87 -15.92 -2.00
C PHE A 10 50.74 -16.19 -1.01
N THR A 11 51.00 -16.17 0.30
CA THR A 11 49.92 -16.34 1.29
C THR A 11 49.08 -15.08 1.45
N SER A 12 49.67 -13.89 1.24
CA SER A 12 48.93 -12.62 1.30
C SER A 12 47.91 -12.45 0.17
N THR A 13 48.16 -13.06 -1.00
CA THR A 13 47.23 -13.00 -2.16
C THR A 13 46.00 -13.90 -2.03
N ILE A 14 45.97 -14.84 -1.07
CA ILE A 14 44.84 -15.78 -0.89
C ILE A 14 43.82 -15.22 0.11
N LEU A 15 44.23 -14.26 0.95
CA LEU A 15 43.36 -13.59 1.93
C LEU A 15 42.55 -12.42 1.34
N GLY A 16 42.75 -12.08 0.07
CA GLY A 16 42.14 -10.92 -0.58
C GLY A 16 40.81 -11.17 -1.32
N CYS A 17 40.35 -12.42 -1.45
CA CYS A 17 39.17 -12.77 -2.25
C CYS A 17 38.04 -13.36 -1.40
N ALA A 18 37.62 -12.66 -0.35
CA ALA A 18 36.37 -12.96 0.35
C ALA A 18 35.71 -11.67 0.86
N SER A 19 35.74 -10.60 0.07
CA SER A 19 34.69 -9.58 0.18
C SER A 19 33.46 -10.08 -0.57
N GLU A 20 32.91 -11.23 -0.16
CA GLU A 20 31.51 -11.48 -0.44
C GLU A 20 30.78 -10.29 0.17
N GLN A 21 30.00 -9.59 -0.65
CA GLN A 21 29.05 -8.62 -0.15
C GLN A 21 28.06 -9.41 0.70
N TYR A 22 28.40 -9.63 1.96
CA TYR A 22 27.51 -10.22 2.93
C TYR A 22 26.33 -9.26 3.02
N PHE A 23 25.19 -9.73 2.54
CA PHE A 23 23.91 -9.07 2.78
C PHE A 23 23.62 -9.23 4.29
N VAL A 24 24.29 -8.45 5.15
CA VAL A 24 24.16 -8.48 6.62
C VAL A 24 22.88 -7.76 7.10
N GLY A 25 21.93 -7.51 6.19
CA GLY A 25 20.65 -6.85 6.51
C GLY A 25 19.50 -7.84 6.50
N HIS A 26 18.55 -7.67 7.42
CA HIS A 26 17.21 -8.20 7.25
C HIS A 26 16.60 -7.53 6.01
N GLY A 27 16.48 -8.27 4.91
CA GLY A 27 15.67 -7.80 3.80
C GLY A 27 14.18 -7.92 4.11
N ALA A 28 13.34 -7.31 3.28
CA ALA A 28 11.91 -7.60 3.30
C ALA A 28 11.39 -7.86 1.89
N GLU A 29 10.38 -8.71 1.85
CA GLU A 29 9.48 -8.84 0.71
C GLU A 29 8.31 -7.88 0.90
N ALA A 30 7.80 -7.33 -0.20
CA ALA A 30 6.71 -6.37 -0.20
C ALA A 30 5.65 -6.77 -1.24
N LEU A 31 4.40 -6.83 -0.79
CA LEU A 31 3.24 -7.09 -1.64
C LEU A 31 2.33 -5.86 -1.66
N VAL A 32 2.11 -5.31 -2.85
CA VAL A 32 1.06 -4.33 -3.10
C VAL A 32 -0.19 -5.05 -3.57
N TYR A 33 -1.33 -4.76 -2.96
CA TYR A 33 -2.58 -5.44 -3.27
C TYR A 33 -3.78 -4.51 -3.10
N LYS A 34 -4.92 -4.90 -3.68
CA LYS A 34 -6.18 -4.15 -3.61
C LYS A 34 -7.12 -4.79 -2.59
N GLU A 35 -7.66 -3.99 -1.68
CA GLU A 35 -8.71 -4.37 -0.75
C GLU A 35 -10.03 -3.74 -1.17
N HIS A 36 -11.10 -4.54 -1.15
CA HIS A 36 -12.44 -4.08 -1.48
C HIS A 36 -13.33 -4.12 -0.24
N HIS A 37 -13.90 -2.97 0.09
CA HIS A 37 -14.79 -2.79 1.24
C HIS A 37 -16.16 -2.32 0.76
N SER A 38 -17.21 -2.68 1.50
CA SER A 38 -18.58 -2.28 1.20
C SER A 38 -19.28 -1.85 2.47
N PHE A 39 -19.86 -0.65 2.45
CA PHE A 39 -20.56 -0.06 3.58
C PHE A 39 -21.99 0.28 3.17
N ASP A 40 -22.96 -0.28 3.90
CA ASP A 40 -24.38 -0.06 3.68
C ASP A 40 -24.95 0.85 4.78
N PHE A 41 -25.67 1.91 4.38
CA PHE A 41 -26.23 2.87 5.31
C PHE A 41 -27.75 2.96 5.17
N THR A 42 -28.44 2.77 6.29
CA THR A 42 -29.87 3.03 6.43
C THR A 42 -30.04 4.31 7.24
N MET A 43 -30.57 5.35 6.60
CA MET A 43 -30.56 6.72 7.11
C MET A 43 -31.78 6.99 8.00
N LYS A 44 -31.66 6.70 9.30
CA LYS A 44 -32.69 7.09 10.29
C LYS A 44 -32.56 8.56 10.70
N ASN A 45 -31.33 9.02 10.95
CA ASN A 45 -31.01 10.40 11.28
C ASN A 45 -29.94 10.95 10.34
N ARG A 46 -30.34 11.92 9.51
CA ARG A 46 -29.50 12.54 8.49
C ARG A 46 -28.23 13.18 9.05
N ALA A 47 -28.32 13.89 10.17
CA ALA A 47 -27.17 14.60 10.74
C ALA A 47 -26.15 13.62 11.30
N GLU A 48 -26.61 12.57 11.97
CA GLU A 48 -25.76 11.52 12.53
C GLU A 48 -25.10 10.68 11.44
N THR A 49 -25.86 10.24 10.43
CA THR A 49 -25.29 9.52 9.29
C THR A 49 -24.26 10.38 8.55
N GLY A 50 -24.50 11.69 8.42
CA GLY A 50 -23.51 12.61 7.84
C GLY A 50 -22.19 12.64 8.61
N LYS A 51 -22.23 12.59 9.95
CA LYS A 51 -21.02 12.51 10.78
C LYS A 51 -20.27 11.19 10.58
N GLN A 52 -20.98 10.07 10.63
CA GLN A 52 -20.40 8.74 10.41
C GLN A 52 -19.76 8.61 9.03
N LEU A 53 -20.40 9.17 8.00
CA LEU A 53 -19.85 9.21 6.66
C LEU A 53 -18.60 10.08 6.57
N ASN A 54 -18.58 11.26 7.20
CA ASN A 54 -17.39 12.10 7.26
C ASN A 54 -16.21 11.37 7.91
N GLU A 55 -16.43 10.76 9.07
CA GLU A 55 -15.41 9.99 9.80
C GLU A 55 -14.89 8.82 8.94
N LEU A 56 -15.79 8.05 8.32
CA LEU A 56 -15.42 6.94 7.44
C LEU A 56 -14.52 7.40 6.28
N ILE A 57 -14.93 8.46 5.55
CA ILE A 57 -14.16 8.95 4.41
C ILE A 57 -12.82 9.53 4.88
N GLN A 58 -12.79 10.23 6.01
CA GLN A 58 -11.55 10.77 6.59
C GLN A 58 -10.57 9.65 6.96
N ASP A 59 -11.05 8.58 7.59
CA ASP A 59 -10.22 7.43 7.95
C ASP A 59 -9.65 6.76 6.70
N ILE A 60 -10.47 6.55 5.68
CA ILE A 60 -10.02 5.99 4.41
C ILE A 60 -8.95 6.88 3.75
N GLU A 61 -9.18 8.19 3.62
CA GLU A 61 -8.21 9.10 3.00
C GLU A 61 -6.90 9.21 3.79
N SER A 62 -6.94 8.98 5.11
CA SER A 62 -5.73 8.90 5.94
C SER A 62 -4.92 7.63 5.68
N MET A 63 -5.59 6.53 5.34
CA MET A 63 -4.99 5.23 5.06
C MET A 63 -4.46 5.12 3.63
N ASP A 64 -5.22 5.64 2.66
CA ASP A 64 -4.91 5.56 1.25
C ASP A 64 -5.45 6.77 0.46
N LYS A 65 -4.53 7.61 0.00
CA LYS A 65 -4.82 8.81 -0.80
C LYS A 65 -5.21 8.49 -2.24
N GLU A 66 -5.21 7.23 -2.63
CA GLU A 66 -5.60 6.74 -3.96
C GLU A 66 -6.89 5.93 -3.94
N ALA A 67 -7.55 5.84 -2.79
CA ALA A 67 -8.79 5.08 -2.65
C ALA A 67 -9.82 5.50 -3.72
N THR A 68 -10.46 4.51 -4.35
CA THR A 68 -11.54 4.77 -5.31
C THR A 68 -12.88 4.32 -4.75
N TYR A 69 -13.92 5.05 -5.12
CA TYR A 69 -15.24 4.97 -4.52
C TYR A 69 -16.30 4.74 -5.59
N ILE A 70 -17.21 3.82 -5.33
CA ILE A 70 -18.46 3.70 -6.06
C ILE A 70 -19.59 3.91 -5.07
N VAL A 71 -20.38 4.94 -5.33
CA VAL A 71 -21.49 5.39 -4.49
C VAL A 71 -22.80 5.03 -5.18
N ASP A 72 -23.46 4.01 -4.66
CA ASP A 72 -24.82 3.66 -5.05
C ASP A 72 -25.81 4.38 -4.14
N TYR A 73 -26.74 5.12 -4.73
CA TYR A 73 -27.71 5.92 -3.98
C TYR A 73 -29.14 5.67 -4.43
N LYS A 74 -30.06 5.63 -3.47
CA LYS A 74 -31.49 5.44 -3.73
C LYS A 74 -32.22 6.74 -4.09
N SER A 75 -31.78 7.87 -3.53
CA SER A 75 -32.42 9.18 -3.71
C SER A 75 -31.42 10.29 -4.01
N ASN A 76 -31.86 11.32 -4.76
CA ASN A 76 -31.04 12.52 -5.02
C ASN A 76 -30.65 13.26 -3.73
N ARG A 77 -31.45 13.17 -2.68
CA ARG A 77 -31.11 13.79 -1.38
C ARG A 77 -29.90 13.11 -0.73
N SER A 78 -29.81 11.79 -0.85
CA SER A 78 -28.68 11.00 -0.35
C SER A 78 -27.42 11.27 -1.18
N LYS A 79 -27.57 11.39 -2.51
CA LYS A 79 -26.49 11.84 -3.40
C LYS A 79 -25.93 13.20 -2.99
N GLN A 80 -26.78 14.21 -2.81
CA GLN A 80 -26.35 15.57 -2.46
C GLN A 80 -25.58 15.62 -1.13
N MET A 81 -25.98 14.81 -0.14
CA MET A 81 -25.22 14.71 1.11
C MET A 81 -23.81 14.17 0.87
N LEU A 82 -23.68 13.06 0.13
CA LEU A 82 -22.36 12.48 -0.13
C LEU A 82 -21.50 13.39 -1.00
N GLN A 83 -22.08 14.09 -1.99
CA GLN A 83 -21.34 15.09 -2.76
C GLN A 83 -20.74 16.15 -1.85
N ALA A 84 -21.51 16.74 -0.93
CA ALA A 84 -21.00 17.72 0.02
C ALA A 84 -19.89 17.19 0.95
N ILE A 85 -19.83 15.88 1.18
CA ILE A 85 -18.77 15.22 1.95
C ILE A 85 -17.53 15.04 1.08
N PHE A 86 -17.68 14.44 -0.10
CA PHE A 86 -16.57 14.18 -1.02
C PHE A 86 -15.95 15.46 -1.60
N ASP A 87 -16.72 16.54 -1.75
CA ASP A 87 -16.27 17.86 -2.23
C ASP A 87 -15.28 18.54 -1.25
N GLN A 88 -15.20 18.07 0.01
CA GLN A 88 -14.19 18.54 0.97
C GLN A 88 -12.77 18.11 0.60
N TYR A 89 -12.63 17.16 -0.33
CA TYR A 89 -11.36 16.59 -0.76
C TYR A 89 -11.08 16.97 -2.22
N PRO A 90 -10.16 17.92 -2.47
CA PRO A 90 -9.85 18.36 -3.84
C PRO A 90 -9.42 17.22 -4.77
N SER A 91 -8.75 16.20 -4.21
CA SER A 91 -8.30 15.01 -4.94
C SER A 91 -9.43 14.15 -5.51
N HIS A 92 -10.67 14.30 -5.05
CA HIS A 92 -11.82 13.56 -5.61
C HIS A 92 -12.41 14.20 -6.86
N VAL A 93 -12.19 15.51 -7.03
CA VAL A 93 -12.74 16.31 -8.13
C VAL A 93 -11.74 16.42 -9.29
N ILE A 94 -10.45 16.34 -8.99
CA ILE A 94 -9.36 16.42 -9.97
C ILE A 94 -9.11 15.04 -10.59
N ALA A 95 -8.82 14.99 -11.89
CA ALA A 95 -8.58 13.75 -12.61
C ALA A 95 -7.38 12.95 -12.03
N PRO A 96 -7.46 11.60 -11.98
CA PRO A 96 -8.62 10.78 -12.36
C PRO A 96 -9.76 10.88 -11.34
N GLN A 97 -11.01 10.86 -11.81
CA GLN A 97 -12.18 10.88 -10.91
C GLN A 97 -12.16 9.65 -9.99
N ARG A 98 -12.00 9.90 -8.69
CA ARG A 98 -11.93 8.84 -7.67
C ARG A 98 -13.30 8.39 -7.18
N VAL A 99 -14.36 9.14 -7.47
CA VAL A 99 -15.73 8.87 -6.98
C VAL A 99 -16.69 8.75 -8.15
N LEU A 100 -17.32 7.58 -8.28
CA LEU A 100 -18.38 7.32 -9.25
C LEU A 100 -19.73 7.23 -8.56
N TYR A 101 -20.72 8.01 -9.02
CA TYR A 101 -22.07 7.97 -8.47
C TYR A 101 -23.02 7.20 -9.39
N ARG A 102 -23.75 6.23 -8.86
CA ARG A 102 -24.77 5.45 -9.59
C ARG A 102 -26.11 5.48 -8.87
N SER A 103 -27.17 5.76 -9.61
CA SER A 103 -28.54 5.69 -9.08
C SER A 103 -28.98 4.22 -9.00
N ALA A 104 -29.35 3.75 -7.82
CA ALA A 104 -29.80 2.39 -7.56
C ALA A 104 -31.11 2.41 -6.75
N GLN A 105 -32.25 2.47 -7.43
CA GLN A 105 -33.56 2.59 -6.76
C GLN A 105 -33.97 1.33 -5.98
N LEU A 106 -33.47 0.16 -6.41
CA LEU A 106 -33.75 -1.14 -5.80
C LEU A 106 -32.79 -1.49 -4.65
N LEU A 107 -31.97 -0.53 -4.20
CA LEU A 107 -31.04 -0.75 -3.11
C LEU A 107 -31.81 -1.07 -1.80
N PRO A 108 -31.40 -2.11 -1.03
CA PRO A 108 -32.03 -2.44 0.24
C PRO A 108 -31.78 -1.38 1.31
N SER A 109 -30.62 -0.73 1.26
CA SER A 109 -30.22 0.43 2.06
C SER A 109 -30.52 1.75 1.33
N ASP A 110 -30.35 2.89 2.00
CA ASP A 110 -30.48 4.21 1.36
C ASP A 110 -29.25 4.57 0.52
N LEU A 111 -28.09 4.07 0.96
CA LEU A 111 -26.77 4.31 0.39
C LEU A 111 -25.90 3.06 0.52
N LYS A 112 -25.09 2.79 -0.50
CA LYS A 112 -24.01 1.82 -0.45
C LYS A 112 -22.74 2.44 -1.00
N ILE A 113 -21.65 2.33 -0.25
CA ILE A 113 -20.35 2.85 -0.63
C ILE A 113 -19.41 1.67 -0.79
N GLN A 114 -18.94 1.45 -2.00
CA GLN A 114 -17.90 0.47 -2.30
C GLN A 114 -16.57 1.22 -2.40
N VAL A 115 -15.56 0.72 -1.70
CA VAL A 115 -14.25 1.35 -1.63
C VAL A 115 -13.20 0.35 -2.08
N THR A 116 -12.31 0.79 -2.96
CA THR A 116 -11.11 0.03 -3.32
C THR A 116 -9.89 0.77 -2.79
N LEU A 117 -9.15 0.12 -1.89
CA LEU A 117 -7.93 0.62 -1.30
C LEU A 117 -6.73 -0.09 -1.91
N THR A 118 -5.63 0.62 -2.10
CA THR A 118 -4.32 0.04 -2.37
C THR A 118 -3.53 -0.05 -1.06
N ARG A 119 -3.08 -1.26 -0.72
CA ARG A 119 -2.38 -1.55 0.53
C ARG A 119 -1.00 -2.15 0.24
N LEU A 120 -0.12 -2.00 1.22
CA LEU A 120 1.23 -2.54 1.21
C LEU A 120 1.39 -3.46 2.42
N LYS A 121 1.76 -4.71 2.18
CA LYS A 121 2.18 -5.65 3.22
C LYS A 121 3.66 -5.94 3.05
N THR A 122 4.42 -5.81 4.12
CA THR A 122 5.85 -6.16 4.14
C THR A 122 6.09 -7.32 5.08
N GLN A 123 6.91 -8.28 4.68
CA GLN A 123 7.35 -9.38 5.53
C GLN A 123 8.87 -9.35 5.64
N GLU A 124 9.40 -9.38 6.87
CA GLU A 124 10.84 -9.50 7.10
C GLU A 124 11.31 -10.90 6.70
N CYS A 125 12.43 -10.95 5.97
CA CYS A 125 13.03 -12.20 5.54
C CYS A 125 14.09 -12.67 6.52
N THR A 126 14.40 -13.96 6.44
CA THR A 126 15.57 -14.49 7.13
C THR A 126 16.84 -13.98 6.44
N PRO A 127 17.88 -13.60 7.21
CA PRO A 127 19.17 -13.23 6.63
C PRO A 127 19.73 -14.35 5.75
N ALA A 128 20.38 -13.98 4.64
CA ALA A 128 21.03 -14.94 3.77
C ALA A 128 22.18 -15.64 4.54
N GLN A 129 22.11 -16.98 4.64
CA GLN A 129 23.15 -17.78 5.27
C GLN A 129 24.03 -18.47 4.22
N ILE A 130 25.34 -18.51 4.47
CA ILE A 130 26.28 -19.25 3.62
C ILE A 130 25.98 -20.76 3.76
N HIS A 131 26.01 -21.51 2.66
CA HIS A 131 25.74 -22.96 2.58
C HIS A 131 24.29 -23.43 2.74
N VAL A 132 23.31 -22.52 2.80
CA VAL A 132 21.88 -22.90 2.81
C VAL A 132 21.30 -22.82 1.39
N ARG A 133 20.77 -23.93 0.88
CA ARG A 133 20.18 -24.02 -0.49
C ARG A 133 18.95 -23.15 -0.69
N LEU A 134 18.21 -22.85 0.39
CA LEU A 134 17.02 -22.01 0.37
C LEU A 134 17.38 -20.56 0.69
N ARG A 135 17.81 -19.81 -0.33
CA ARG A 135 17.66 -18.35 -0.28
C ARG A 135 16.18 -18.04 -0.51
N GLN A 136 15.60 -17.11 0.26
CA GLN A 136 14.29 -16.55 -0.06
C GLN A 136 14.49 -15.64 -1.28
N PRO A 137 14.00 -16.00 -2.49
CA PRO A 137 14.04 -15.10 -3.64
C PRO A 137 13.22 -13.84 -3.33
N ASP A 138 13.52 -12.73 -4.02
CA ASP A 138 12.75 -11.47 -3.96
C ASP A 138 12.77 -10.71 -2.62
N CYS A 139 13.80 -10.96 -1.81
CA CYS A 139 14.02 -10.24 -0.57
C CYS A 139 15.01 -9.07 -0.71
N PHE A 140 14.55 -7.83 -0.53
CA PHE A 140 15.34 -6.61 -0.74
C PHE A 140 15.74 -5.93 0.57
N ALA A 141 16.98 -5.43 0.66
CA ALA A 141 17.59 -4.91 1.89
C ALA A 141 17.05 -3.56 2.41
N GLU A 142 16.12 -2.89 1.71
CA GLU A 142 15.64 -1.54 2.07
C GLU A 142 14.10 -1.45 2.18
N SER A 143 13.51 -2.06 3.21
CA SER A 143 12.06 -2.09 3.41
C SER A 143 11.46 -0.81 4.02
N MET A 144 12.27 -0.03 4.75
CA MET A 144 11.79 1.19 5.42
C MET A 144 11.36 2.28 4.42
N ARG A 145 12.00 2.34 3.25
CA ARG A 145 11.65 3.29 2.18
C ARG A 145 10.29 3.00 1.56
N LEU A 146 9.90 1.73 1.46
CA LEU A 146 8.62 1.32 0.88
C LEU A 146 7.43 1.81 1.72
N LYS A 147 7.58 1.85 3.05
CA LYS A 147 6.54 2.33 3.98
C LYS A 147 6.33 3.85 3.95
N GLN A 148 7.29 4.61 3.41
CA GLN A 148 7.23 6.07 3.32
C GLN A 148 6.57 6.56 2.02
N VAL A 149 6.31 5.67 1.06
CA VAL A 149 5.67 6.05 -0.20
C VAL A 149 4.18 6.29 0.04
N ALA A 150 3.75 7.53 -0.18
CA ALA A 150 2.35 7.92 -0.01
C ALA A 150 1.40 7.22 -1.00
N TYR A 151 1.87 7.05 -2.24
CA TYR A 151 1.13 6.48 -3.36
C TYR A 151 1.62 5.06 -3.66
N LYS A 152 0.91 4.06 -3.14
CA LYS A 152 1.38 2.66 -3.11
C LYS A 152 1.30 2.00 -4.48
N SER A 153 0.44 2.50 -5.37
CA SER A 153 0.37 2.11 -6.79
C SER A 153 1.71 2.27 -7.52
N ARG A 154 2.48 3.31 -7.15
CA ARG A 154 3.78 3.64 -7.77
C ARG A 154 4.89 2.65 -7.45
N LEU A 155 4.71 1.81 -6.44
CA LEU A 155 5.68 0.77 -6.08
C LEU A 155 5.70 -0.38 -7.10
N VAL A 156 4.61 -0.57 -7.86
CA VAL A 156 4.46 -1.66 -8.84
C VAL A 156 4.30 -1.16 -10.28
N GLY A 157 4.38 0.16 -10.50
CA GLY A 157 4.26 0.75 -11.84
C GLY A 157 2.86 0.63 -12.45
N GLU A 158 1.80 0.52 -11.64
CA GLU A 158 0.43 0.64 -12.14
C GLU A 158 0.24 2.06 -12.71
N GLN A 159 -0.03 2.14 -14.02
CA GLN A 159 -0.35 3.38 -14.76
C GLN A 159 -1.82 3.75 -14.62
#